data_AF-A0A542XB97-F1
#
_entry.id   AF-A0A542XB97-F1
#
_cell.length_a   1.000
_cell.length_b   1.000
_cell.length_c   1.000
_cell.angle_alpha   90.00
_cell.angle_beta   90.00
_cell.angle_gamma   90.00
#
_symmetry.space_group_name_H-M   'P 1'
#
loop_
_entity.id
_entity.type
_entity.pdbx_description
1 polymer ?
#
loop_
_entity_poly.entity_id
_entity_poly.type
_entity_poly.pdbx_seq_one_letter_code
_entity_poly.pdbx_strand_id
1 'polypeptide(L)'
;MWGPVQTRDSRSMKRIDTLDVIRGIALCGILAANAPTVLNLPAEEGFNDVQVALGLTVHERFFPIFSLLFGLGFGLMLASARRRGETSRWPYVRRFAFLLALGGVHQLLQPGEALLPYALAGLLVLLPASWLPRWGVVAATAVLLPAGVVAGGGFALIPGAFVLGLALTAFDVPQRLEQPGAWRPALSLAVVTGAVAALLLPGLAANPGTLGFSMSSTVTGLLMATTYVGLTVALMHTPVRGALVATFGSLGRVSLTNYVGATLLLLAARPFQTQLGIDGTAQGLLRMLALCGGIALLQVVLSRVWLSRFPQGPLEQVWRRVTWGSARPVSRAAVPAPANA
;
A
#
# COMPACT_ATOMS: atom_id res chain seq x y z
N MET A 1 -10.78 -10.23 23.56
CA MET A 1 -10.99 -11.60 23.07
C MET A 1 -11.82 -11.51 21.78
N TRP A 2 -11.30 -12.04 20.67
CA TRP A 2 -12.00 -12.02 19.39
C TRP A 2 -13.10 -13.10 19.46
N GLY A 3 -14.37 -12.71 19.36
CA GLY A 3 -15.50 -13.63 19.52
C GLY A 3 -15.51 -14.77 18.49
N PRO A 4 -16.25 -15.86 18.77
CA PRO A 4 -16.33 -17.01 17.89
C PRO A 4 -16.87 -16.62 16.51
N VAL A 5 -16.21 -17.10 15.47
CA VAL A 5 -16.56 -16.87 14.06
C VAL A 5 -17.80 -17.69 13.75
N GLN A 6 -18.91 -17.03 13.38
CA GLN A 6 -20.05 -17.71 12.78
C GLN A 6 -19.59 -18.46 11.52
N THR A 7 -19.80 -19.77 11.48
CA THR A 7 -19.50 -20.66 10.36
C THR A 7 -20.44 -20.38 9.19
N ARG A 8 -20.20 -19.28 8.47
CA ARG A 8 -20.77 -19.09 7.13
C ARG A 8 -19.84 -19.76 6.12
N ASP A 9 -20.33 -20.89 5.60
CA ASP A 9 -20.15 -21.43 4.25
C ASP A 9 -18.77 -21.23 3.59
N SER A 10 -18.09 -22.35 3.32
CA SER A 10 -16.72 -22.43 2.78
C SER A 10 -16.59 -22.00 1.31
N ARG A 11 -17.08 -20.81 0.97
CA ARG A 11 -16.65 -20.13 -0.25
C ARG A 11 -15.18 -19.77 -0.05
N SER A 12 -14.31 -20.24 -0.94
CA SER A 12 -12.97 -19.68 -1.09
C SER A 12 -13.11 -18.17 -1.02
N MET A 13 -12.33 -17.49 -0.16
CA MET A 13 -12.48 -16.04 -0.06
C MET A 13 -12.37 -15.48 -1.47
N LYS A 14 -13.48 -14.91 -1.96
CA LYS A 14 -13.45 -14.14 -3.19
C LYS A 14 -12.37 -13.10 -2.99
N ARG A 15 -11.41 -13.11 -3.90
CA ARG A 15 -10.36 -12.12 -3.96
C ARG A 15 -11.01 -10.73 -3.87
N ILE A 16 -10.43 -9.85 -3.06
CA ILE A 16 -10.94 -8.49 -2.90
C ILE A 16 -10.25 -7.64 -3.95
N ASP A 17 -10.83 -7.61 -5.15
CA ASP A 17 -10.28 -6.93 -6.33
C ASP A 17 -10.02 -5.45 -6.04
N THR A 18 -10.89 -4.82 -5.24
CA THR A 18 -10.76 -3.42 -4.83
C THR A 18 -9.44 -3.13 -4.14
N LEU A 19 -8.96 -4.02 -3.26
CA LEU A 19 -7.67 -3.82 -2.59
C LEU A 19 -6.48 -3.95 -3.55
N ASP A 20 -6.57 -4.87 -4.50
CA ASP A 20 -5.50 -5.04 -5.50
C ASP A 20 -5.44 -3.82 -6.43
N VAL A 21 -6.59 -3.25 -6.81
CA VAL A 21 -6.65 -2.00 -7.58
C VAL A 21 -6.07 -0.81 -6.80
N ILE A 22 -6.48 -0.62 -5.54
CA ILE A 22 -5.95 0.49 -4.71
C ILE A 22 -4.42 0.34 -4.54
N ARG A 23 -3.91 -0.89 -4.29
CA ARG A 23 -2.46 -1.12 -4.25
C ARG A 23 -1.78 -0.77 -5.57
N GLY A 24 -2.37 -1.17 -6.70
CA GLY A 24 -1.83 -0.88 -8.03
C GLY A 24 -1.73 0.63 -8.31
N ILE A 25 -2.77 1.39 -7.97
CA ILE A 25 -2.77 2.85 -8.10
C ILE A 25 -1.71 3.47 -7.17
N ALA A 26 -1.62 2.99 -5.92
CA ALA A 26 -0.63 3.46 -4.97
C ALA A 26 0.81 3.22 -5.43
N LEU A 27 1.08 2.10 -6.09
CA LEU A 27 2.40 1.81 -6.67
C LEU A 27 2.79 2.81 -7.76
N CYS A 28 1.86 3.19 -8.65
CA CYS A 28 2.12 4.21 -9.67
C CYS A 28 2.49 5.56 -9.03
N GLY A 29 1.77 5.95 -7.97
CA GLY A 29 2.06 7.16 -7.22
C GLY A 29 3.42 7.09 -6.50
N ILE A 30 3.74 5.97 -5.86
CA ILE A 30 5.03 5.77 -5.19
C ILE A 30 6.20 5.77 -6.18
N LEU A 31 6.02 5.20 -7.38
CA LEU A 31 7.01 5.26 -8.45
C LEU A 31 7.33 6.72 -8.81
N ALA A 32 6.31 7.54 -9.06
CA ALA A 32 6.50 8.96 -9.36
C ALA A 32 7.12 9.74 -8.18
N ALA A 33 6.74 9.41 -6.94
CA ALA A 33 7.28 10.03 -5.73
C ALA A 33 8.79 9.75 -5.54
N ASN A 34 9.23 8.56 -5.92
CA ASN A 34 10.59 8.08 -5.70
C ASN A 34 11.54 8.38 -6.87
N ALA A 35 11.00 8.65 -8.06
CA ALA A 35 11.79 8.88 -9.27
C ALA A 35 12.85 9.98 -9.13
N PRO A 36 12.57 11.16 -8.52
CA PRO A 36 13.58 12.19 -8.33
C PRO A 36 14.80 11.69 -7.53
N THR A 37 14.55 10.97 -6.43
CA THR A 37 15.59 10.42 -5.56
C THR A 37 16.40 9.33 -6.26
N VAL A 38 15.75 8.41 -6.97
CA VAL A 38 16.43 7.27 -7.64
C VAL A 38 17.25 7.75 -8.83
N LEU A 39 16.75 8.73 -9.59
CA LEU A 39 17.48 9.35 -10.70
C LEU A 39 18.52 10.37 -10.23
N ASN A 40 18.57 10.68 -8.92
CA ASN A 40 19.48 11.65 -8.34
C ASN A 40 19.36 13.04 -9.01
N LEU A 41 18.12 13.49 -9.18
CA LEU A 41 17.84 14.82 -9.73
C LEU A 41 18.28 15.89 -8.72
N PRO A 42 18.96 16.95 -9.17
CA PRO A 42 19.30 18.06 -8.30
C PRO A 42 18.02 18.72 -7.77
N ALA A 43 18.05 19.13 -6.50
CA ALA A 43 17.07 20.07 -5.99
C ALA A 43 17.40 21.44 -6.63
N GLU A 44 16.59 21.88 -7.59
CA GLU A 44 16.76 23.20 -8.21
C GLU A 44 16.53 24.31 -7.18
N GLU A 45 17.24 25.42 -7.35
CA GLU A 45 17.02 26.64 -6.58
C GLU A 45 15.71 27.29 -7.03
N GLY A 46 14.62 26.90 -6.39
CA GLY A 46 13.27 27.42 -6.63
C GLY A 46 12.28 26.33 -7.03
N PHE A 47 11.06 26.44 -6.49
CA PHE A 47 9.98 25.50 -6.79
C PHE A 47 9.32 25.90 -8.11
N ASN A 48 9.50 25.10 -9.15
CA ASN A 48 8.71 25.27 -10.38
C ASN A 48 7.30 24.66 -10.21
N ASP A 49 6.34 25.07 -11.05
CA ASP A 49 4.95 24.62 -10.95
C ASP A 49 4.78 23.09 -10.98
N VAL A 50 5.65 22.38 -11.71
CA VAL A 50 5.63 20.92 -11.78
C VAL A 50 6.12 20.30 -10.47
N GLN A 51 7.16 20.85 -9.85
CA GLN A 51 7.63 20.44 -8.53
C GLN A 51 6.58 20.69 -7.45
N VAL A 52 5.92 21.86 -7.49
CA VAL A 52 4.81 22.17 -6.57
C VAL A 52 3.66 21.19 -6.80
N ALA A 53 3.25 20.96 -8.04
CA ALA A 53 2.18 20.01 -8.35
C ALA A 53 2.51 18.59 -7.87
N LEU A 54 3.73 18.09 -8.10
CA LEU A 54 4.18 16.79 -7.58
C LEU A 54 4.24 16.77 -6.05
N GLY A 55 4.74 17.85 -5.47
CA GLY A 55 4.82 18.11 -4.05
C GLY A 55 3.47 18.36 -3.37
N LEU A 56 2.37 18.51 -4.12
CA LEU A 56 0.99 18.61 -3.62
C LEU A 56 0.16 17.35 -3.88
N THR A 57 0.41 16.65 -4.99
CA THR A 57 -0.45 15.54 -5.44
C THR A 57 0.13 14.16 -5.18
N VAL A 58 1.46 14.03 -5.12
CA VAL A 58 2.15 12.74 -5.12
C VAL A 58 2.94 12.51 -3.83
N HIS A 59 3.83 13.43 -3.48
CA HIS A 59 4.79 13.27 -2.37
C HIS A 59 4.06 13.03 -1.03
N GLU A 60 4.30 11.99 -0.24
CA GLU A 60 3.52 11.71 0.99
C GLU A 60 2.01 11.36 0.84
N ARG A 61 1.41 11.33 -0.36
CA ARG A 61 -0.06 11.09 -0.51
C ARG A 61 -0.36 9.61 -0.71
N PHE A 62 0.52 8.91 -1.43
CA PHE A 62 0.37 7.49 -1.71
C PHE A 62 1.02 6.59 -0.63
N PHE A 63 1.98 7.14 0.12
CA PHE A 63 2.66 6.42 1.18
C PHE A 63 1.73 6.00 2.34
N PRO A 64 0.79 6.84 2.82
CA PRO A 64 -0.21 6.42 3.80
C PRO A 64 -1.14 5.31 3.28
N ILE A 65 -1.52 5.36 2.00
CA ILE A 65 -2.35 4.32 1.37
C ILE A 65 -1.62 2.98 1.43
N PHE A 66 -0.35 2.94 1.01
CA PHE A 66 0.44 1.71 1.01
C PHE A 66 0.69 1.20 2.44
N SER A 67 0.94 2.11 3.39
CA SER A 67 1.11 1.77 4.81
C SER A 67 -0.15 1.12 5.39
N LEU A 68 -1.32 1.73 5.14
CA LEU A 68 -2.62 1.24 5.56
C LEU A 68 -2.90 -0.16 4.99
N LEU A 69 -2.68 -0.33 3.69
CA LEU A 69 -2.93 -1.59 2.97
C LEU A 69 -2.00 -2.71 3.43
N PHE A 70 -0.80 -2.39 3.90
CA PHE A 70 0.11 -3.35 4.50
C PHE A 70 -0.45 -3.90 5.83
N GLY A 71 -0.91 -3.00 6.72
CA GLY A 71 -1.60 -3.37 7.96
C GLY A 71 -2.87 -4.20 7.72
N LEU A 72 -3.67 -3.80 6.73
CA LEU A 72 -4.87 -4.52 6.29
C LEU A 72 -4.52 -5.91 5.75
N GLY A 73 -3.49 -6.02 4.91
CA GLY A 73 -3.00 -7.29 4.38
C GLY A 73 -2.53 -8.25 5.48
N PHE A 74 -1.85 -7.72 6.50
CA PHE A 74 -1.48 -8.49 7.70
C PHE A 74 -2.72 -8.97 8.47
N GLY A 75 -3.70 -8.09 8.70
CA GLY A 75 -4.97 -8.45 9.33
C GLY A 75 -5.71 -9.56 8.59
N LEU A 76 -5.78 -9.50 7.26
CA LEU A 76 -6.44 -10.53 6.45
C LEU A 76 -5.72 -11.87 6.52
N MET A 77 -4.39 -11.83 6.56
CA MET A 77 -3.56 -13.02 6.74
C MET A 77 -3.79 -13.66 8.12
N LEU A 78 -3.88 -12.83 9.17
CA LEU A 78 -4.16 -13.28 10.52
C LEU A 78 -5.55 -13.91 10.64
N ALA A 79 -6.57 -13.27 10.07
CA ALA A 79 -7.92 -13.82 10.00
C ALA A 79 -7.96 -15.15 9.24
N SER A 80 -7.19 -15.26 8.14
CA SER A 80 -7.09 -16.50 7.36
C SER A 80 -6.35 -17.61 8.10
N ALA A 81 -5.34 -17.31 8.91
CA ALA A 81 -4.63 -18.29 9.73
C ALA A 81 -5.51 -18.83 10.86
N ARG A 82 -6.19 -17.93 11.59
CA ARG A 82 -7.13 -18.29 12.67
C ARG A 82 -8.25 -19.23 12.20
N ARG A 83 -8.81 -18.99 10.99
CA ARG A 83 -9.81 -19.89 10.39
C ARG A 83 -9.30 -21.31 10.12
N ARG A 84 -7.99 -21.50 10.03
CA ARG A 84 -7.33 -22.80 9.85
C ARG A 84 -6.84 -23.40 11.18
N GLY A 85 -7.20 -22.79 12.32
CA GLY A 85 -6.72 -23.22 13.64
C GLY A 85 -5.28 -22.80 13.95
N GLU A 86 -4.60 -22.06 13.08
CA GLU A 86 -3.20 -21.65 13.27
C GLU A 86 -3.12 -20.41 14.17
N THR A 87 -2.44 -20.55 15.31
CA THR A 87 -2.27 -19.50 16.31
C THR A 87 -0.85 -18.95 16.37
N SER A 88 0.13 -19.66 15.79
CA SER A 88 1.53 -19.26 15.84
C SER A 88 1.77 -17.90 15.19
N ARG A 89 2.63 -17.12 15.82
CA ARG A 89 3.07 -15.81 15.32
C ARG A 89 4.41 -15.86 14.59
N TRP A 90 5.07 -17.02 14.63
CA TRP A 90 6.37 -17.23 14.01
C TRP A 90 6.42 -17.02 12.49
N PRO A 91 5.40 -17.42 11.70
CA PRO A 91 5.37 -17.12 10.27
C PRO A 91 5.50 -15.62 9.96
N TYR A 92 4.90 -14.79 10.80
CA TYR A 92 4.92 -13.34 10.63
C TYR A 92 6.25 -12.72 11.05
N VAL A 93 6.95 -13.29 12.03
CA VAL A 93 8.34 -12.88 12.35
C VAL A 93 9.24 -13.15 11.14
N ARG A 94 9.17 -14.36 10.55
CA ARG A 94 9.93 -14.69 9.32
C ARG A 94 9.59 -13.77 8.15
N ARG A 95 8.31 -13.41 8.00
CA ARG A 95 7.82 -12.46 7.00
C ARG A 95 8.47 -11.09 7.15
N PHE A 96 8.54 -10.55 8.37
CA PHE A 96 9.17 -9.26 8.64
C PHE A 96 10.69 -9.34 8.56
N ALA A 97 11.31 -10.43 9.01
CA ALA A 97 12.74 -10.66 8.84
C ALA A 97 13.17 -10.69 7.36
N PHE A 98 12.36 -11.32 6.50
CA PHE A 98 12.58 -11.27 5.05
C PHE A 98 12.51 -9.85 4.50
N LEU A 99 11.49 -9.07 4.90
CA LEU A 99 11.37 -7.67 4.48
C LEU A 99 12.51 -6.80 5.02
N LEU A 100 12.99 -7.09 6.23
CA LEU A 100 14.11 -6.38 6.84
C LEU A 100 15.40 -6.63 6.04
N ALA A 101 15.67 -7.89 5.68
CA ALA A 101 16.82 -8.24 4.84
C ALA A 101 16.71 -7.63 3.43
N LEU A 102 15.54 -7.73 2.82
CA LEU A 102 15.28 -7.15 1.49
C LEU A 102 15.41 -5.63 1.51
N GLY A 103 14.84 -4.95 2.52
CA GLY A 103 14.95 -3.51 2.72
C GLY A 103 16.39 -3.08 2.97
N GLY A 104 17.16 -3.82 3.77
CA GLY A 104 18.58 -3.55 3.99
C GLY A 104 19.41 -3.57 2.70
N VAL A 105 19.13 -4.51 1.79
CA VAL A 105 19.76 -4.53 0.45
C VAL A 105 19.21 -3.42 -0.45
N HIS A 106 17.89 -3.21 -0.43
CA HIS A 106 17.22 -2.23 -1.29
C HIS A 106 17.57 -0.78 -0.93
N GLN A 107 17.89 -0.50 0.33
CA GLN A 107 18.35 0.81 0.77
C GLN A 107 19.66 1.24 0.10
N LEU A 108 20.48 0.28 -0.35
CA LEU A 108 21.69 0.55 -1.15
C LEU A 108 21.34 1.03 -2.57
N LEU A 109 20.17 0.65 -3.08
CA LEU A 109 19.66 1.02 -4.40
C LEU A 109 18.84 2.31 -4.35
N GLN A 110 18.11 2.52 -3.27
CA GLN A 110 17.24 3.66 -3.07
C GLN A 110 17.31 4.15 -1.61
N PRO A 111 18.02 5.27 -1.35
CA PRO A 111 17.97 5.92 -0.05
C PRO A 111 16.54 6.36 0.30
N GLY A 112 16.12 6.13 1.54
CA GLY A 112 14.77 6.47 2.01
C GLY A 112 13.67 5.52 1.53
N GLU A 113 14.02 4.27 1.22
CA GLU A 113 13.04 3.25 0.82
C GLU A 113 12.09 2.84 1.96
N ALA A 114 10.96 2.23 1.59
CA ALA A 114 9.84 2.01 2.52
C ALA A 114 9.86 0.63 3.22
N LEU A 115 10.53 -0.38 2.67
CA LEU A 115 10.50 -1.76 3.16
C LEU A 115 11.15 -1.91 4.54
N LEU A 116 12.28 -1.27 4.80
CA LEU A 116 12.98 -1.35 6.09
C LEU A 116 12.14 -0.71 7.21
N PRO A 117 11.63 0.54 7.08
CA PRO A 117 10.68 1.10 8.03
C PRO A 117 9.43 0.22 8.22
N TYR A 118 8.93 -0.41 7.16
CA TYR A 118 7.75 -1.28 7.21
C TYR A 118 8.05 -2.59 7.93
N ALA A 119 9.24 -3.16 7.75
CA ALA A 119 9.67 -4.35 8.47
C ALA A 119 9.79 -4.07 9.97
N LEU A 120 10.40 -2.93 10.34
CA LEU A 120 10.56 -2.50 11.72
C LEU A 120 9.20 -2.21 12.38
N ALA A 121 8.35 -1.37 11.78
CA ALA A 121 7.01 -1.10 12.30
C ALA A 121 6.15 -2.38 12.33
N GLY A 122 6.33 -3.26 11.35
CA GLY A 122 5.71 -4.58 11.30
C GLY A 122 6.05 -5.44 12.52
N LEU A 123 7.35 -5.52 12.86
CA LEU A 123 7.85 -6.34 13.96
C LEU A 123 7.58 -5.71 15.33
N LEU A 124 7.79 -4.40 15.47
CA LEU A 124 7.77 -3.68 16.75
C LEU A 124 6.39 -3.18 17.15
N VAL A 125 5.47 -3.00 16.20
CA VAL A 125 4.14 -2.42 16.47
C VAL A 125 3.04 -3.36 16.00
N LEU A 126 3.03 -3.71 14.72
CA LEU A 126 1.91 -4.45 14.13
C LEU A 126 1.82 -5.89 14.65
N LEU A 127 2.95 -6.55 14.87
CA LEU A 127 3.00 -7.88 15.46
C LEU A 127 2.50 -7.86 16.93
N PRO A 128 3.01 -7.00 17.84
CA PRO A 128 2.41 -6.72 19.16
C PRO A 128 0.91 -6.43 19.14
N ALA A 129 0.47 -5.59 18.20
CA ALA A 129 -0.95 -5.25 18.06
C ALA A 129 -1.83 -6.47 17.71
N SER A 130 -1.26 -7.54 17.16
CA SER A 130 -2.01 -8.77 16.79
C SER A 130 -2.55 -9.56 17.99
N TRP A 131 -2.04 -9.31 19.20
CA TRP A 131 -2.52 -9.90 20.45
C TRP A 131 -3.59 -9.05 21.14
N LEU A 132 -3.73 -7.79 20.74
CA LEU A 132 -4.72 -6.89 21.34
C LEU A 132 -6.17 -7.31 20.99
N PRO A 133 -7.13 -7.03 21.88
CA PRO A 133 -8.55 -7.08 21.54
C PRO A 133 -8.91 -5.95 20.56
N ARG A 134 -10.08 -6.05 19.92
CA ARG A 134 -10.56 -5.04 18.94
C ARG A 134 -10.47 -3.60 19.45
N TRP A 135 -10.94 -3.35 20.67
CA TRP A 135 -10.87 -2.02 21.28
C TRP A 135 -9.43 -1.55 21.51
N GLY A 136 -8.51 -2.47 21.85
CA GLY A 136 -7.09 -2.15 22.05
C GLY A 136 -6.41 -1.74 20.74
N VAL A 137 -6.76 -2.38 19.62
CA VAL A 137 -6.28 -1.97 18.29
C VAL A 137 -6.84 -0.60 17.90
N VAL A 138 -8.11 -0.31 18.24
CA VAL A 138 -8.71 1.01 18.01
C VAL A 138 -8.05 2.09 18.86
N ALA A 139 -7.83 1.84 20.15
CA ALA A 139 -7.14 2.75 21.05
C ALA A 139 -5.69 3.01 20.59
N ALA A 140 -4.97 1.97 20.19
CA ALA A 140 -3.63 2.12 19.62
C ALA A 140 -3.63 2.96 18.33
N THR A 141 -4.62 2.78 17.45
CA THR A 141 -4.81 3.65 16.27
C THR A 141 -5.02 5.11 16.67
N ALA A 142 -5.92 5.35 17.65
CA ALA A 142 -6.28 6.69 18.10
C ALA A 142 -5.11 7.45 18.75
N VAL A 143 -4.08 6.74 19.22
CA VAL A 143 -2.86 7.34 19.78
C VAL A 143 -1.76 7.45 18.73
N LEU A 144 -1.43 6.36 18.04
CA LEU A 144 -0.26 6.28 17.16
C LEU A 144 -0.44 7.10 15.87
N LEU A 145 -1.66 7.18 15.34
CA LEU A 145 -1.89 7.93 14.10
C LEU A 145 -1.74 9.45 14.33
N PRO A 146 -2.39 10.08 15.34
CA PRO A 146 -2.13 11.49 15.65
C PRO A 146 -0.69 11.76 16.07
N ALA A 147 -0.05 10.86 16.83
CA ALA A 147 1.36 11.01 17.20
C ALA A 147 2.26 11.08 15.95
N GLY A 148 2.02 10.24 14.95
CA GLY A 148 2.73 10.30 13.67
C GLY A 148 2.49 11.60 12.90
N VAL A 149 1.27 12.15 12.96
CA VAL A 149 0.93 13.45 12.35
C VAL A 149 1.68 14.60 13.03
N VAL A 150 1.67 14.63 14.36
CA VAL A 150 2.37 15.66 15.16
C VAL A 150 3.89 15.58 14.96
N ALA A 151 4.43 14.37 14.77
CA ALA A 151 5.84 14.15 14.45
C ALA A 151 6.23 14.56 13.01
N GLY A 152 5.32 15.14 12.23
CA GLY A 152 5.61 15.62 10.86
C GLY A 152 5.41 14.58 9.76
N GLY A 153 4.81 13.43 10.08
CA GLY A 153 4.45 12.40 9.11
C GLY A 153 5.61 11.50 8.68
N GLY A 154 5.70 11.25 7.37
CA GLY A 154 6.66 10.30 6.81
C GLY A 154 6.67 8.95 7.52
N PHE A 155 7.86 8.51 7.93
CA PHE A 155 8.04 7.24 8.63
C PHE A 155 7.35 7.17 10.01
N ALA A 156 7.14 8.31 10.68
CA ALA A 156 6.43 8.35 11.97
C ALA A 156 4.95 7.98 11.82
N LEU A 157 4.39 8.06 10.59
CA LEU A 157 3.00 7.70 10.32
C LEU A 157 2.77 6.18 10.19
N ILE A 158 3.83 5.42 9.89
CA ILE A 158 3.72 3.99 9.57
C ILE A 158 3.05 3.20 10.71
N PRO A 159 3.47 3.33 11.99
CA PRO A 159 2.85 2.61 13.09
C PRO A 159 1.34 2.82 13.18
N GLY A 160 0.89 4.09 13.11
CA GLY A 160 -0.51 4.44 13.17
C GLY A 160 -1.31 3.90 11.99
N ALA A 161 -0.80 4.04 10.77
CA ALA A 161 -1.45 3.54 9.56
C ALA A 161 -1.52 2.00 9.54
N PHE A 162 -0.49 1.31 10.01
CA PHE A 162 -0.47 -0.15 10.12
C PHE A 162 -1.55 -0.66 11.07
N VAL A 163 -1.62 -0.07 12.27
CA VAL A 163 -2.61 -0.46 13.27
C VAL A 163 -4.03 -0.08 12.82
N LEU A 164 -4.21 1.05 12.13
CA LEU A 164 -5.48 1.39 11.48
C LEU A 164 -5.89 0.32 10.46
N GLY A 165 -4.97 -0.16 9.62
CA GLY A 165 -5.24 -1.23 8.66
C GLY A 165 -5.65 -2.54 9.34
N LEU A 166 -5.00 -2.87 10.45
CA LEU A 166 -5.40 -4.01 11.30
C LEU A 166 -6.80 -3.79 11.91
N ALA A 167 -7.11 -2.58 12.37
CA ALA A 167 -8.42 -2.22 12.91
C ALA A 167 -9.52 -2.35 11.85
N LEU A 168 -9.31 -1.82 10.63
CA LEU A 168 -10.28 -1.95 9.54
C LEU A 168 -10.57 -3.42 9.20
N THR A 169 -9.54 -4.26 9.23
CA THR A 169 -9.73 -5.71 9.06
C THR A 169 -10.48 -6.33 10.22
N ALA A 170 -10.30 -5.81 11.45
CA ALA A 170 -10.98 -6.30 12.64
C ALA A 170 -12.52 -6.19 12.58
N PHE A 171 -13.00 -5.20 11.82
CA PHE A 171 -14.41 -4.87 11.60
C PHE A 171 -14.93 -5.30 10.22
N ASP A 172 -14.19 -6.16 9.52
CA ASP A 172 -14.55 -6.70 8.20
C ASP A 172 -14.80 -5.62 7.13
N VAL A 173 -14.18 -4.44 7.28
CA VAL A 173 -14.27 -3.35 6.30
C VAL A 173 -13.85 -3.81 4.90
N PRO A 174 -12.76 -4.58 4.70
CA PRO A 174 -12.35 -5.04 3.37
C PRO A 174 -13.45 -5.81 2.63
N GLN A 175 -14.22 -6.64 3.34
CA GLN A 175 -15.32 -7.41 2.77
C GLN A 175 -16.53 -6.53 2.48
N ARG A 176 -16.77 -5.50 3.32
CA ARG A 176 -17.82 -4.51 3.07
C ARG A 176 -17.57 -3.67 1.83
N LEU A 177 -16.30 -3.42 1.46
CA LEU A 177 -15.95 -2.67 0.24
C LEU A 177 -16.44 -3.34 -1.06
N GLU A 178 -16.69 -4.66 -1.07
CA GLU A 178 -17.20 -5.38 -2.24
C GLU A 178 -18.74 -5.51 -2.26
N GLN A 179 -19.43 -5.02 -1.22
CA GLN A 179 -20.88 -5.14 -1.13
C GLN A 179 -21.59 -4.07 -1.98
N PRO A 180 -22.73 -4.42 -2.63
CA PRO A 180 -23.56 -3.44 -3.31
C PRO A 180 -23.94 -2.30 -2.35
N GLY A 181 -23.57 -1.07 -2.69
CA GLY A 181 -23.83 0.13 -1.88
C GLY A 181 -22.63 0.67 -1.09
N ALA A 182 -21.51 -0.05 -1.02
CA ALA A 182 -20.28 0.42 -0.37
C ALA A 182 -19.71 1.71 -0.99
N TRP A 183 -20.04 1.98 -2.26
CA TRP A 183 -19.68 3.21 -2.95
C TRP A 183 -20.25 4.47 -2.29
N ARG A 184 -21.41 4.41 -1.62
CA ARG A 184 -22.04 5.59 -1.01
C ARG A 184 -21.21 6.16 0.13
N PRO A 185 -20.93 5.41 1.23
CA PRO A 185 -20.09 5.95 2.31
C PRO A 185 -18.67 6.26 1.85
N ALA A 186 -18.12 5.48 0.89
CA ALA A 186 -16.80 5.76 0.33
C ALA A 186 -16.74 7.08 -0.45
N LEU A 187 -17.75 7.36 -1.27
CA LEU A 187 -17.86 8.60 -2.02
C LEU A 187 -18.13 9.79 -1.09
N SER A 188 -19.04 9.65 -0.12
CA SER A 188 -19.30 10.69 0.89
C SER A 188 -18.01 11.06 1.64
N LEU A 189 -17.26 10.05 2.10
CA LEU A 189 -16.00 10.29 2.78
C LEU A 189 -14.99 10.98 1.85
N ALA A 190 -14.86 10.52 0.60
CA ALA A 190 -13.94 11.12 -0.37
C ALA A 190 -14.26 12.57 -0.71
N VAL A 191 -15.55 12.91 -0.85
CA VAL A 191 -16.01 14.28 -1.10
C VAL A 191 -15.70 15.17 0.09
N VAL A 192 -16.00 14.71 1.32
CA VAL A 192 -15.71 15.48 2.54
C VAL A 192 -14.20 15.70 2.71
N THR A 193 -13.40 14.63 2.66
CA THR A 193 -11.95 14.79 2.82
C THR A 193 -11.31 15.55 1.66
N GLY A 194 -11.86 15.42 0.45
CA GLY A 194 -11.39 16.13 -0.74
C GLY A 194 -11.68 17.63 -0.66
N ALA A 195 -12.87 18.00 -0.19
CA ALA A 195 -13.23 19.39 0.05
C ALA A 195 -12.33 20.03 1.13
N VAL A 196 -12.10 19.33 2.24
CA VAL A 196 -11.19 19.83 3.30
C VAL A 196 -9.76 19.95 2.76
N ALA A 197 -9.26 18.95 2.03
CA ALA A 197 -7.93 19.03 1.41
C ALA A 197 -7.82 20.22 0.44
N ALA A 198 -8.84 20.45 -0.39
CA ALA A 198 -8.87 21.57 -1.34
C ALA A 198 -8.77 22.95 -0.65
N LEU A 199 -9.30 23.08 0.58
CA LEU A 199 -9.16 24.30 1.38
C LEU A 199 -7.74 24.49 1.95
N LEU A 200 -7.01 23.41 2.21
CA LEU A 200 -5.66 23.44 2.78
C LEU A 200 -4.56 23.59 1.71
N LEU A 201 -4.80 23.09 0.50
CA LEU A 201 -3.82 23.08 -0.60
C LEU A 201 -3.25 24.47 -0.93
N PRO A 202 -4.03 25.57 -1.02
CA PRO A 202 -3.48 26.90 -1.32
C PRO A 202 -2.48 27.38 -0.26
N GLY A 203 -2.73 27.10 1.03
CA GLY A 203 -1.82 27.47 2.12
C GLY A 203 -0.49 26.70 2.06
N LEU A 204 -0.55 25.43 1.64
CA LEU A 204 0.63 24.60 1.43
C LEU A 204 1.42 25.04 0.18
N ALA A 205 0.72 25.39 -0.89
CA ALA A 205 1.32 25.91 -2.13
C ALA A 205 2.01 27.26 -1.91
N ALA A 206 1.45 28.12 -1.06
CA ALA A 206 2.04 29.41 -0.69
C ALA A 206 3.33 29.27 0.15
N ASN A 207 3.56 28.11 0.78
CA ASN A 207 4.73 27.85 1.60
C ASN A 207 5.43 26.56 1.16
N PRO A 208 6.13 26.55 0.00
CA PRO A 208 6.70 25.32 -0.55
C PRO A 208 7.68 24.59 0.37
N GLY A 209 8.34 25.29 1.30
CA GLY A 209 9.18 24.68 2.33
C GLY A 209 8.43 23.72 3.27
N THR A 210 7.09 23.77 3.30
CA THR A 210 6.24 22.86 4.08
C THR A 210 5.79 21.62 3.30
N LEU A 211 6.10 21.50 2.00
CA LEU A 211 5.70 20.38 1.14
C LEU A 211 6.42 19.05 1.45
N GLY A 212 7.49 19.10 2.26
CA GLY A 212 8.16 17.93 2.82
C GLY A 212 7.47 17.44 4.11
N PHE A 213 8.23 16.74 4.95
CA PHE A 213 7.77 16.21 6.24
C PHE A 213 7.34 17.32 7.20
N SER A 214 6.07 17.68 7.15
CA SER A 214 5.45 18.69 8.01
C SER A 214 4.07 18.22 8.45
N MET A 215 3.60 18.74 9.58
CA MET A 215 2.26 18.41 10.09
C MET A 215 1.18 18.81 9.08
N SER A 216 1.29 19.98 8.45
CA SER A 216 0.32 20.49 7.47
C SER A 216 0.28 19.65 6.19
N SER A 217 1.46 19.27 5.65
CA SER A 217 1.54 18.37 4.51
C SER A 217 0.97 17.00 4.85
N THR A 218 1.28 16.49 6.04
CA THR A 218 0.81 15.18 6.50
C THR A 218 -0.71 15.12 6.65
N VAL A 219 -1.32 16.12 7.28
CA VAL A 219 -2.79 16.20 7.43
C VAL A 219 -3.44 16.25 6.05
N THR A 220 -2.94 17.12 5.17
CA THR A 220 -3.45 17.23 3.79
C THR A 220 -3.26 15.92 3.03
N GLY A 221 -2.11 15.26 3.19
CA GLY A 221 -1.78 13.98 2.58
C GLY A 221 -2.70 12.86 3.03
N LEU A 222 -3.07 12.79 4.31
CA LEU A 222 -4.04 11.82 4.83
C LEU A 222 -5.45 12.04 4.29
N LEU A 223 -5.87 13.30 4.18
CA LEU A 223 -7.16 13.66 3.60
C LEU A 223 -7.21 13.25 2.11
N MET A 224 -6.17 13.58 1.34
CA MET A 224 -6.05 13.20 -0.07
C MET A 224 -5.95 11.69 -0.25
N ALA A 225 -5.19 10.98 0.59
CA ALA A 225 -5.13 9.53 0.59
C ALA A 225 -6.52 8.91 0.77
N THR A 226 -7.29 9.43 1.72
CA THR A 226 -8.67 9.01 1.97
C THR A 226 -9.58 9.31 0.78
N THR A 227 -9.42 10.48 0.15
CA THR A 227 -10.13 10.84 -1.09
C THR A 227 -9.82 9.87 -2.22
N TYR A 228 -8.54 9.56 -2.46
CA TYR A 228 -8.12 8.62 -3.51
C TYR A 228 -8.67 7.22 -3.28
N VAL A 229 -8.60 6.72 -2.04
CA VAL A 229 -9.20 5.42 -1.70
C VAL A 229 -10.70 5.43 -1.90
N GLY A 230 -11.42 6.44 -1.38
CA GLY A 230 -12.88 6.49 -1.46
C GLY A 230 -13.40 6.65 -2.89
N LEU A 231 -12.75 7.49 -3.71
CA LEU A 231 -13.04 7.59 -5.15
C LEU A 231 -12.77 6.27 -5.88
N THR A 232 -11.66 5.60 -5.58
CA THR A 232 -11.36 4.29 -6.18
C THR A 232 -12.44 3.27 -5.83
N VAL A 233 -12.84 3.19 -4.57
CA VAL A 233 -13.94 2.30 -4.13
C VAL A 233 -15.24 2.65 -4.86
N ALA A 234 -15.57 3.94 -5.01
CA ALA A 234 -16.77 4.35 -5.74
C ALA A 234 -16.72 3.92 -7.22
N LEU A 235 -15.59 4.16 -7.89
CA LEU A 235 -15.36 3.77 -9.29
C LEU A 235 -15.42 2.25 -9.49
N MET A 236 -14.98 1.46 -8.51
CA MET A 236 -15.07 -0.01 -8.53
C MET A 236 -16.51 -0.54 -8.56
N HIS A 237 -17.52 0.31 -8.31
CA HIS A 237 -18.95 -0.02 -8.42
C HIS A 237 -19.61 0.52 -9.69
N THR A 238 -18.80 0.97 -10.66
CA THR A 238 -19.26 1.47 -11.97
C THR A 238 -18.81 0.53 -13.10
N PRO A 239 -19.28 0.72 -14.35
CA PRO A 239 -18.82 -0.07 -15.50
C PRO A 239 -17.30 -0.04 -15.74
N VAL A 240 -16.59 0.97 -15.20
CA VAL A 240 -15.14 1.12 -15.33
C VAL A 240 -14.35 0.06 -14.53
N ARG A 241 -15.01 -0.66 -13.61
CA ARG A 241 -14.41 -1.74 -12.80
C ARG A 241 -13.54 -2.70 -13.61
N GLY A 242 -14.03 -3.15 -14.77
CA GLY A 242 -13.30 -4.11 -15.61
C GLY A 242 -11.95 -3.57 -16.08
N ALA A 243 -11.90 -2.31 -16.50
CA ALA A 243 -10.68 -1.64 -16.91
C ALA A 243 -9.72 -1.42 -15.73
N LEU A 244 -10.22 -1.00 -14.57
CA LEU A 244 -9.41 -0.80 -13.37
C LEU A 244 -8.75 -2.09 -12.88
N VAL A 245 -9.49 -3.20 -12.86
CA VAL A 245 -8.97 -4.52 -12.47
C VAL A 245 -7.95 -5.02 -13.49
N ALA A 246 -8.23 -4.84 -14.78
CA ALA A 246 -7.32 -5.23 -15.86
C ALA A 246 -5.96 -4.50 -15.77
N THR A 247 -6.00 -3.19 -15.52
CA THR A 247 -4.80 -2.34 -15.48
C THR A 247 -4.14 -2.41 -14.09
N PHE A 248 -4.77 -1.85 -13.06
CA PHE A 248 -4.17 -1.69 -11.74
C PHE A 248 -4.27 -2.94 -10.87
N GLY A 249 -5.31 -3.76 -11.07
CA GLY A 249 -5.43 -5.01 -10.33
C GLY A 249 -4.21 -5.91 -10.55
N SER A 250 -3.73 -6.05 -11.80
CA SER A 250 -2.53 -6.82 -12.09
C SER A 250 -1.28 -6.30 -11.36
N LEU A 251 -1.10 -4.98 -11.29
CA LEU A 251 0.03 -4.36 -10.59
C LEU A 251 0.00 -4.63 -9.08
N GLY A 252 -1.15 -4.46 -8.44
CA GLY A 252 -1.27 -4.61 -6.99
C GLY A 252 -1.12 -6.06 -6.52
N ARG A 253 -1.44 -7.04 -7.38
CA ARG A 253 -1.26 -8.47 -7.11
C ARG A 253 0.20 -8.88 -6.92
N VAL A 254 1.11 -8.19 -7.59
CA VAL A 254 2.55 -8.44 -7.57
C VAL A 254 3.30 -7.18 -7.13
N SER A 255 2.77 -6.56 -6.07
CA SER A 255 3.19 -5.26 -5.56
C SER A 255 4.63 -5.19 -5.08
N LEU A 256 5.14 -6.22 -4.41
CA LEU A 256 6.54 -6.24 -3.95
C LEU A 256 7.49 -6.38 -5.13
N THR A 257 7.16 -7.25 -6.09
CA THR A 257 7.93 -7.38 -7.34
C THR A 257 7.93 -6.06 -8.12
N ASN A 258 6.77 -5.43 -8.28
CA ASN A 258 6.68 -4.18 -9.02
C ASN A 258 7.34 -3.00 -8.30
N TYR A 259 7.28 -2.94 -6.96
CA TYR A 259 8.00 -1.92 -6.19
C TYR A 259 9.51 -2.01 -6.41
N VAL A 260 10.11 -3.19 -6.19
CA VAL A 260 11.55 -3.39 -6.38
C VAL A 260 11.92 -3.24 -7.86
N GLY A 261 11.12 -3.80 -8.76
CA GLY A 261 11.32 -3.70 -10.20
C GLY A 261 11.26 -2.27 -10.72
N ALA A 262 10.41 -1.42 -10.15
CA ALA A 262 10.32 0.00 -10.53
C ALA A 262 11.61 0.74 -10.18
N THR A 263 12.17 0.50 -8.98
CA THR A 263 13.48 1.04 -8.59
C THR A 263 14.58 0.58 -9.57
N LEU A 264 14.61 -0.71 -9.91
CA LEU A 264 15.61 -1.25 -10.84
C LEU A 264 15.49 -0.65 -12.25
N LEU A 265 14.27 -0.46 -12.75
CA LEU A 265 14.02 0.15 -14.07
C LEU A 265 14.42 1.63 -14.08
N LEU A 266 14.15 2.39 -13.00
CA LEU A 266 14.63 3.76 -12.87
C LEU A 266 16.16 3.83 -12.81
N LEU A 267 16.81 2.94 -12.06
CA LEU A 267 18.27 2.86 -12.01
C LEU A 267 18.87 2.51 -13.37
N ALA A 268 18.23 1.62 -14.14
CA ALA A 268 18.64 1.31 -15.50
C ALA A 268 18.46 2.49 -16.48
N ALA A 269 17.50 3.37 -16.23
CA ALA A 269 17.29 4.59 -17.02
C ALA A 269 18.26 5.74 -16.66
N ARG A 270 18.78 5.75 -15.42
CA ARG A 270 19.71 6.78 -14.91
C ARG A 270 20.90 7.10 -15.83
N PRO A 271 21.65 6.14 -16.41
CA PRO A 271 22.76 6.47 -17.33
C PRO A 271 22.30 7.18 -18.62
N PHE A 272 21.04 7.05 -19.01
CA PHE A 272 20.45 7.69 -20.18
C PHE A 272 19.72 9.00 -19.85
N GLN A 273 19.76 9.45 -18.60
CA GLN A 273 19.00 10.60 -18.11
C GLN A 273 19.26 11.88 -18.91
N THR A 274 20.52 12.16 -19.26
CA THR A 274 20.91 13.33 -20.06
C THR A 274 20.37 13.27 -21.49
N GLN A 275 20.38 12.09 -22.11
CA GLN A 275 19.86 11.86 -23.46
C GLN A 275 18.33 11.96 -23.50
N LEU A 276 17.67 11.53 -22.42
CA LEU A 276 16.23 11.67 -22.22
C LEU A 276 15.84 13.11 -21.83
N GLY A 277 16.81 14.00 -21.59
CA GLY A 277 16.57 15.38 -21.16
C GLY A 277 15.83 15.47 -19.84
N ILE A 278 16.11 14.55 -18.91
CA ILE A 278 15.51 14.50 -17.57
C ILE A 278 16.43 15.25 -16.59
N ASP A 279 15.92 16.32 -16.01
CA ASP A 279 16.63 17.16 -15.05
C ASP A 279 15.61 17.77 -14.06
N GLY A 280 16.06 18.70 -13.21
CA GLY A 280 15.21 19.37 -12.22
C GLY A 280 14.24 20.39 -12.80
N THR A 281 14.36 20.75 -14.09
CA THR A 281 13.50 21.74 -14.75
C THR A 281 12.07 21.23 -14.92
N ALA A 282 11.11 22.13 -15.14
CA ALA A 282 9.72 21.73 -15.38
C ALA A 282 9.58 20.75 -16.56
N GLN A 283 10.30 20.98 -17.66
CA GLN A 283 10.29 20.08 -18.81
C GLN A 283 10.96 18.73 -18.50
N GLY A 284 12.09 18.74 -17.79
CA GLY A 284 12.77 17.53 -17.35
C GLY A 284 11.89 16.66 -16.44
N LEU A 285 11.16 17.27 -15.51
CA LEU A 285 10.21 16.59 -14.64
C LEU A 285 9.01 16.03 -15.41
N LEU A 286 8.50 16.72 -16.43
CA LEU A 286 7.46 16.16 -17.31
C LEU A 286 7.98 14.93 -18.08
N ARG A 287 9.22 14.96 -18.56
CA ARG A 287 9.87 13.79 -19.20
C ARG A 287 10.10 12.65 -18.19
N MET A 288 10.45 12.97 -16.94
CA MET A 288 10.52 11.99 -15.85
C MET A 288 9.17 11.34 -15.59
N LEU A 289 8.08 12.11 -15.58
CA LEU A 289 6.73 11.55 -15.40
C LEU A 289 6.31 10.69 -16.59
N ALA A 290 6.68 11.07 -17.81
CA ALA A 290 6.50 10.23 -18.98
C ALA A 290 7.27 8.90 -18.87
N LEU A 291 8.51 8.93 -18.38
CA LEU A 291 9.29 7.73 -18.08
C LEU A 291 8.59 6.86 -17.01
N CYS A 292 8.10 7.46 -15.92
CA CYS A 292 7.34 6.74 -14.89
C CYS A 292 6.08 6.09 -15.46
N GLY A 293 5.34 6.80 -16.30
CA GLY A 293 4.19 6.26 -17.02
C GLY A 293 4.55 5.08 -17.92
N GLY A 294 5.65 5.20 -18.67
CA GLY A 294 6.20 4.11 -19.49
C GLY A 294 6.58 2.87 -18.67
N ILE A 295 7.27 3.07 -17.55
CA ILE A 295 7.62 2.00 -16.60
C ILE A 295 6.35 1.34 -16.04
N ALA A 296 5.36 2.12 -15.60
CA ALA A 296 4.12 1.59 -15.06
C ALA A 296 3.35 0.77 -16.12
N LEU A 297 3.27 1.24 -17.36
CA LEU A 297 2.64 0.53 -18.47
C LEU A 297 3.38 -0.78 -18.80
N LEU A 298 4.72 -0.74 -18.87
CA LEU A 298 5.53 -1.94 -19.04
C LEU A 298 5.26 -2.94 -17.91
N GLN A 299 5.23 -2.48 -16.66
CA GLN A 299 4.94 -3.33 -15.51
C GLN A 299 3.52 -3.90 -15.53
N VAL A 300 2.52 -3.18 -16.05
CA VAL A 300 1.17 -3.73 -16.26
C VAL A 300 1.24 -4.91 -17.23
N VAL A 301 1.89 -4.74 -18.39
CA VAL A 301 2.02 -5.80 -19.40
C VAL A 301 2.76 -7.00 -18.83
N LEU A 302 3.93 -6.78 -18.23
CA LEU A 302 4.74 -7.84 -17.61
C LEU A 302 3.97 -8.55 -16.50
N SER A 303 3.26 -7.82 -15.64
CA SER A 303 2.44 -8.40 -14.56
C SER A 303 1.32 -9.28 -15.13
N ARG A 304 0.64 -8.84 -16.20
CA ARG A 304 -0.44 -9.64 -16.83
C ARG A 304 0.10 -10.90 -17.49
N VAL A 305 1.20 -10.80 -18.24
CA VAL A 305 1.88 -11.95 -18.87
C VAL A 305 2.43 -12.92 -17.84
N TRP A 306 2.94 -12.41 -16.71
CA TRP A 306 3.42 -13.24 -15.61
C TRP A 306 2.25 -13.96 -14.92
N LEU A 307 1.18 -13.23 -14.62
CA LEU A 307 0.02 -13.75 -13.90
C LEU A 307 -0.83 -14.75 -14.71
N SER A 308 -0.64 -14.83 -16.03
CA SER A 308 -1.23 -15.90 -16.85
C SER A 308 -0.54 -17.25 -16.66
N ARG A 309 0.73 -17.25 -16.22
CA ARG A 309 1.53 -18.47 -15.98
C ARG A 309 1.71 -18.78 -14.50
N PHE A 310 1.81 -17.77 -13.65
CA PHE A 310 2.11 -17.92 -12.23
C PHE A 310 1.09 -17.18 -11.35
N PRO A 311 0.64 -17.76 -10.23
CA PRO A 311 -0.42 -17.16 -9.40
C PRO A 311 0.02 -15.91 -8.63
N GLN A 312 1.33 -15.73 -8.41
CA GLN A 312 1.97 -14.69 -7.59
C GLN A 312 3.27 -14.23 -8.26
N GLY A 313 3.71 -13.01 -7.96
CA GLY A 313 4.97 -12.48 -8.47
C GLY A 313 6.20 -13.19 -7.88
N PRO A 314 7.38 -13.10 -8.54
CA PRO A 314 8.60 -13.77 -8.09
C PRO A 314 8.96 -13.49 -6.63
N LEU A 315 9.00 -12.22 -6.22
CA LEU A 315 9.37 -11.86 -4.85
C LEU A 315 8.28 -12.27 -3.85
N GLU A 316 7.01 -12.18 -4.24
CA GLU A 316 5.88 -12.63 -3.41
C GLU A 316 5.93 -14.14 -3.17
N GLN A 317 6.33 -14.93 -4.17
CA GLN A 317 6.50 -16.38 -4.03
C GLN A 317 7.61 -16.70 -3.03
N VAL A 318 8.78 -16.08 -3.15
CA VAL A 318 9.90 -16.25 -2.22
C VAL A 318 9.46 -15.83 -0.81
N TRP A 319 8.85 -14.66 -0.69
CA TRP A 319 8.38 -14.13 0.59
C TRP A 319 7.35 -15.06 1.26
N ARG A 320 6.44 -15.64 0.47
CA ARG A 320 5.45 -16.61 0.96
C ARG A 320 6.12 -17.90 1.43
N ARG A 321 7.11 -18.42 0.70
CA ARG A 321 7.87 -19.61 1.09
C ARG A 321 8.61 -19.39 2.40
N VAL A 322 9.23 -18.22 2.60
CA VAL A 322 9.90 -17.86 3.86
C VAL A 322 8.90 -17.73 5.00
N THR A 323 7.74 -17.12 4.76
CA THR A 323 6.69 -16.92 5.77
C THR A 323 6.17 -18.26 6.32
N TRP A 324 5.75 -19.17 5.45
CA TRP A 324 5.07 -20.41 5.87
C TRP A 324 5.97 -21.64 5.92
N GLY A 325 7.21 -21.54 5.43
CA GLY A 325 8.05 -22.71 5.18
C GLY A 325 7.53 -23.57 4.02
N SER A 326 8.20 -24.70 3.77
CA SER A 326 7.77 -25.75 2.82
C SER A 326 6.54 -26.53 3.30
N ALA A 327 6.00 -26.22 4.49
CA ALA A 327 4.81 -26.86 5.03
C ALA A 327 3.60 -26.53 4.15
N ARG A 328 3.25 -27.49 3.27
CA ARG A 328 1.93 -27.56 2.65
C ARG A 328 0.87 -27.44 3.76
N PRO A 329 -0.28 -26.77 3.52
CA PRO A 329 -1.36 -26.81 4.49
C PRO A 329 -1.71 -28.28 4.74
N VAL A 330 -1.78 -28.67 6.01
CA VAL A 330 -2.31 -29.95 6.44
C VAL A 330 -3.61 -30.19 5.67
N SER A 331 -3.66 -31.30 4.94
CA SER A 331 -4.82 -31.76 4.18
C SER A 331 -6.07 -31.60 5.04
N ARG A 332 -7.18 -31.15 4.45
CA ARG A 332 -8.50 -31.23 5.09
C ARG A 332 -8.66 -32.68 5.56
N ALA A 333 -8.59 -32.92 6.86
CA ALA A 333 -9.05 -34.18 7.43
C ALA A 333 -10.49 -34.33 6.94
N ALA A 334 -10.74 -35.36 6.13
CA ALA A 334 -12.05 -35.70 5.67
C ALA A 334 -12.95 -35.80 6.90
N VAL A 335 -14.00 -34.98 6.93
CA VAL A 335 -15.09 -35.16 7.90
C VAL A 335 -15.61 -36.58 7.66
N PRO A 336 -15.56 -37.50 8.64
CA PRO A 336 -16.17 -38.81 8.48
C PRO A 336 -17.65 -38.59 8.16
N ALA A 337 -18.14 -39.20 7.08
CA ALA A 337 -19.56 -39.21 6.78
C ALA A 337 -20.33 -39.70 8.02
N PRO A 338 -21.48 -39.10 8.37
CA PRO A 338 -22.28 -39.62 9.47
C PRO A 338 -22.62 -41.08 9.17
N ALA A 339 -22.25 -41.97 10.08
CA ALA A 339 -22.69 -43.34 10.06
C ALA A 339 -24.20 -43.34 10.23
N ASN A 340 -24.91 -43.71 9.17
CA ASN A 340 -26.34 -44.01 9.26
C ASN A 340 -26.51 -45.22 10.17
N ALA A 341 -27.17 -45.02 11.31
CA ALA A 341 -27.79 -46.05 12.13
C ALA A 341 -29.24 -45.62 12.38
#